data_AF-A0A137R137-F1
#
_entry.id   AF-A0A137R137-F1
#
_cell.length_a   1.000
_cell.length_b   1.000
_cell.length_c   1.000
_cell.angle_alpha   90.00
_cell.angle_beta   90.00
_cell.angle_gamma   90.00
#
_symmetry.space_group_name_H-M   'P 1'
#
loop_
_entity.id
_entity.type
_entity.pdbx_description
1 polymer ?
#
loop_
_entity_poly.entity_id
_entity_poly.type
_entity_poly.pdbx_seq_one_letter_code
_entity_poly.pdbx_strand_id
1 'polypeptide(L)'
;DHFYSTYGPKVAHFGTQGYVEQPPQGLVYSVQEPDTVPFFCCGVNIGSKISHFYTANAKEFQEQVAAGCSVDPEPGIAAGVGYLYTTPQCSAILLYRMFGPSRFDRFYTINDAERQSLVASGLDQDQGIAGYVLPNP
;
A
#
# COMPACT_ATOMS: atom_id res chain seq x y z
N ASP A 1 -7.03 -8.20 -6.45
CA ASP A 1 -6.06 -8.14 -5.36
C ASP A 1 -4.88 -7.38 -5.90
N HIS A 2 -4.40 -6.42 -5.14
CA HIS A 2 -3.25 -5.60 -5.51
C HIS A 2 -2.15 -5.80 -4.47
N PHE A 3 -0.93 -5.91 -4.96
CA PHE A 3 0.25 -6.15 -4.17
C PHE A 3 1.33 -5.13 -4.54
N TYR A 4 1.92 -4.50 -3.52
CA TYR A 4 2.94 -3.47 -3.67
C TYR A 4 4.17 -3.86 -2.85
N SER A 5 5.34 -3.75 -3.47
CA SER A 5 6.60 -4.19 -2.88
C SER A 5 7.78 -3.42 -3.45
N THR A 6 8.77 -3.19 -2.61
CA THR A 6 10.07 -2.64 -3.01
C THR A 6 11.11 -3.74 -3.24
N TYR A 7 10.76 -5.01 -3.00
CA TYR A 7 11.65 -6.16 -3.08
C TYR A 7 11.38 -6.99 -4.33
N GLY A 8 12.29 -6.89 -5.30
CA GLY A 8 12.18 -7.58 -6.60
C GLY A 8 11.87 -9.08 -6.53
N PRO A 9 12.48 -9.87 -5.63
CA PRO A 9 12.14 -11.29 -5.49
C PRO A 9 10.68 -11.55 -5.09
N LYS A 10 10.06 -10.65 -4.31
CA LYS A 10 8.64 -10.77 -3.94
C LYS A 10 7.74 -10.45 -5.13
N VAL A 11 8.06 -9.37 -5.87
CA VAL A 11 7.38 -9.05 -7.15
C VAL A 11 7.46 -10.23 -8.13
N ALA A 12 8.65 -10.82 -8.31
CA ALA A 12 8.84 -11.98 -9.17
C ALA A 12 8.02 -13.20 -8.71
N HIS A 13 7.95 -13.46 -7.40
CA HIS A 13 7.14 -14.53 -6.85
C HIS A 13 5.64 -14.36 -7.18
N PHE A 14 5.08 -13.16 -6.95
CA PHE A 14 3.68 -12.88 -7.30
C PHE A 14 3.42 -12.95 -8.80
N GLY A 15 4.41 -12.61 -9.64
CA GLY A 15 4.34 -12.82 -11.10
C GLY A 15 4.09 -14.29 -11.47
N THR A 16 4.67 -15.26 -10.74
CA THR A 16 4.40 -16.69 -10.96
C THR A 16 2.98 -17.12 -10.58
N GLN A 17 2.26 -16.29 -9.81
CA GLN A 17 0.87 -16.52 -9.39
C GLN A 17 -0.16 -15.83 -10.32
N GLY A 18 0.29 -15.25 -11.44
CA GLY A 18 -0.57 -14.59 -12.43
C GLY A 18 -0.80 -13.10 -12.19
N TYR A 19 -0.06 -12.47 -11.27
CA TYR A 19 -0.05 -11.01 -11.15
C TYR A 19 0.62 -10.38 -12.37
N VAL A 20 0.05 -9.27 -12.82
CA VAL A 20 0.63 -8.44 -13.90
C VAL A 20 1.26 -7.22 -13.25
N GLU A 21 2.56 -7.03 -13.49
CA GLU A 21 3.28 -5.86 -13.01
C GLU A 21 2.74 -4.58 -13.67
N GLN A 22 2.48 -3.57 -12.85
CA GLN A 22 2.04 -2.24 -13.28
C GLN A 22 3.14 -1.22 -13.03
N PRO A 23 3.07 -0.02 -13.66
CA PRO A 23 3.99 1.06 -13.34
C PRO A 23 4.08 1.29 -11.82
N PRO A 24 5.27 1.58 -11.26
CA PRO A 24 5.39 1.81 -9.83
C PRO A 24 4.50 2.98 -9.39
N GLN A 25 3.93 2.90 -8.20
CA GLN A 25 3.07 3.97 -7.66
C GLN A 25 3.86 5.03 -6.91
N GLY A 26 5.19 5.07 -7.05
CA GLY A 26 6.07 5.98 -6.34
C GLY A 26 7.17 5.25 -5.58
N LEU A 27 8.10 6.01 -5.03
CA LEU A 27 9.22 5.52 -4.24
C LEU A 27 9.01 5.81 -2.75
N VAL A 28 9.45 4.88 -1.92
CA VAL A 28 9.54 5.01 -0.46
C VAL A 28 11.00 4.84 -0.04
N TYR A 29 11.36 5.38 1.12
CA TYR A 29 12.71 5.20 1.67
C TYR A 29 12.87 3.78 2.23
N SER A 30 14.06 3.20 2.06
CA SER A 30 14.42 1.89 2.64
C SER A 30 14.94 2.00 4.08
N VAL A 31 15.22 3.21 4.55
CA VAL A 31 15.61 3.52 5.93
C VAL A 31 14.78 4.69 6.42
N GLN A 32 14.65 4.83 7.75
CA GLN A 32 13.92 5.95 8.33
C GLN A 32 14.69 7.25 8.09
N GLU A 33 14.05 8.19 7.39
CA GLU A 33 14.52 9.56 7.19
C GLU A 33 13.72 10.53 8.08
N PRO A 34 14.22 11.77 8.31
CA PRO A 34 13.45 12.80 9.00
C PRO A 34 12.03 12.96 8.43
N ASP A 35 11.05 13.13 9.32
CA ASP A 35 9.63 13.32 8.99
C ASP A 35 8.95 12.16 8.24
N THR A 36 9.61 11.00 8.14
CA THR A 36 9.01 9.78 7.59
C THR A 36 8.54 8.84 8.70
N VAL A 37 7.50 8.07 8.39
CA VAL A 37 6.99 6.98 9.23
C VAL A 37 6.99 5.67 8.44
N PRO A 38 7.00 4.50 9.12
CA PRO A 38 6.87 3.23 8.43
C PRO A 38 5.54 3.16 7.65
N PHE A 39 5.61 2.68 6.42
CA PHE A 39 4.44 2.24 5.67
C PHE A 39 4.25 0.75 5.92
N PHE A 40 3.49 0.44 6.97
CA PHE A 40 3.28 -0.91 7.45
C PHE A 40 2.53 -1.76 6.42
N CYS A 41 2.78 -3.07 6.43
CA CYS A 41 2.08 -4.02 5.56
C CYS A 41 1.75 -5.33 6.26
N CYS A 42 0.56 -5.87 5.97
CA CYS A 42 0.17 -7.21 6.38
C CYS A 42 -0.88 -7.80 5.43
N GLY A 43 -0.98 -9.13 5.40
CA GLY A 43 -2.00 -9.86 4.65
C GLY A 43 -3.23 -10.16 5.51
N VAL A 44 -4.37 -9.58 5.13
CA VAL A 44 -5.66 -9.81 5.80
C VAL A 44 -6.32 -11.05 5.21
N ASN A 45 -6.55 -12.07 6.04
CA ASN A 45 -7.23 -13.30 5.62
C ASN A 45 -8.72 -13.05 5.39
N ILE A 46 -9.20 -13.36 4.18
CA ILE A 46 -10.61 -13.26 3.77
C ILE A 46 -11.09 -14.60 3.20
N GLY A 47 -11.34 -15.54 4.11
CA GLY A 47 -11.69 -16.91 3.75
C GLY A 47 -10.48 -17.63 3.15
N SER A 48 -10.56 -17.99 1.86
CA SER A 48 -9.49 -18.67 1.12
C SER A 48 -8.55 -17.71 0.38
N LYS A 49 -8.72 -16.39 0.55
CA LYS A 49 -7.90 -15.36 -0.09
C LYS A 49 -7.20 -14.51 0.97
N ILE A 50 -6.17 -13.80 0.54
CA ILE A 50 -5.51 -12.76 1.30
C ILE A 50 -5.79 -11.43 0.58
N SER A 51 -5.99 -10.35 1.34
CA SER A 51 -6.00 -8.98 0.84
C SER A 51 -4.81 -8.24 1.42
N HIS A 52 -4.01 -7.58 0.58
CA HIS A 52 -2.85 -6.85 1.05
C HIS A 52 -3.27 -5.49 1.63
N PHE A 53 -2.89 -5.26 2.89
CA PHE A 53 -3.18 -4.03 3.60
C PHE A 53 -1.91 -3.23 3.85
N TYR A 54 -1.98 -1.92 3.59
CA TYR A 54 -0.88 -0.99 3.80
C TYR A 54 -1.37 0.27 4.51
N THR A 55 -0.60 0.77 5.48
CA THR A 55 -0.96 2.00 6.20
C THR A 55 0.24 2.66 6.84
N ALA A 56 0.22 3.99 6.90
CA ALA A 56 1.14 4.78 7.71
C ALA A 56 0.64 4.96 9.16
N ASN A 57 -0.60 4.54 9.45
CA ASN A 57 -1.20 4.65 10.78
C ASN A 57 -0.88 3.41 11.61
N ALA A 58 0.02 3.56 12.60
CA ALA A 58 0.41 2.48 13.49
C ALA A 58 -0.77 1.86 14.25
N LYS A 59 -1.78 2.66 14.66
CA LYS A 59 -2.95 2.14 15.36
C LYS A 59 -3.81 1.26 14.44
N GLU A 60 -4.05 1.71 13.21
CA GLU A 60 -4.79 0.93 12.21
C GLU A 60 -4.07 -0.38 11.89
N PHE A 61 -2.74 -0.34 11.77
CA PHE A 61 -1.92 -1.54 11.59
C PHE A 61 -2.05 -2.52 12.77
N GLN A 62 -1.89 -2.03 14.01
CA GLN A 62 -2.00 -2.87 15.20
C GLN A 62 -3.40 -3.48 15.35
N GLU A 63 -4.46 -2.77 14.96
CA GLU A 63 -5.82 -3.30 14.93
C GLU A 63 -5.97 -4.45 13.93
N GLN A 64 -5.37 -4.35 12.74
CA GLN A 64 -5.35 -5.46 11.77
C GLN A 64 -4.55 -6.66 12.30
N VAL A 65 -3.38 -6.43 12.88
CA VAL A 65 -2.57 -7.49 13.50
C VAL A 65 -3.33 -8.18 14.63
N ALA A 66 -3.99 -7.42 15.50
CA ALA A 66 -4.83 -7.96 16.57
C ALA A 66 -6.03 -8.76 16.03
N ALA A 67 -6.52 -8.42 14.84
CA ALA A 67 -7.56 -9.15 14.11
C ALA A 67 -7.03 -10.38 13.34
N GLY A 68 -5.75 -10.75 13.47
CA GLY A 68 -5.16 -11.93 12.85
C GLY A 68 -4.55 -11.70 11.47
N CYS A 69 -4.21 -10.45 11.12
CA CYS A 69 -3.46 -10.14 9.91
C CYS A 69 -2.03 -10.73 9.98
N SER A 70 -1.57 -11.34 8.90
CA SER A 70 -0.22 -11.91 8.80
C SER A 70 0.77 -10.81 8.39
N VAL A 71 1.66 -10.40 9.29
CA VAL A 71 2.70 -9.40 8.99
C VAL A 71 3.69 -9.97 7.98
N ASP A 72 3.92 -9.26 6.88
CA ASP A 72 4.75 -9.70 5.75
C ASP A 72 5.61 -8.54 5.23
N PRO A 73 6.65 -8.15 5.99
CA PRO A 73 7.46 -6.97 5.73
C PRO A 73 8.55 -7.24 4.70
N GLU A 74 9.11 -6.17 4.15
CA GLU A 74 10.28 -6.26 3.28
C GLU A 74 11.55 -6.56 4.08
N PRO A 75 12.54 -7.24 3.48
CA PRO A 75 13.81 -7.51 4.15
C PRO A 75 14.47 -6.23 4.67
N GLY A 76 14.78 -6.21 5.97
CA GLY A 76 15.40 -5.05 6.62
C GLY A 76 14.41 -3.95 7.06
N ILE A 77 13.12 -4.10 6.80
CA ILE A 77 12.06 -3.20 7.29
C ILE A 77 11.27 -3.95 8.36
N ALA A 78 11.08 -3.35 9.55
CA ALA A 78 10.56 -4.09 10.70
C ALA A 78 9.14 -4.67 10.50
N ALA A 79 8.24 -3.92 9.84
CA ALA A 79 6.83 -4.28 9.74
C ALA A 79 6.13 -3.69 8.49
N GLY A 80 6.88 -3.36 7.44
CA GLY A 80 6.37 -2.58 6.33
C GLY A 80 7.14 -2.75 5.03
N VAL A 81 6.81 -1.91 4.05
CA VAL A 81 7.47 -1.90 2.72
C VAL A 81 8.47 -0.77 2.52
N GLY A 82 8.56 0.14 3.50
CA GLY A 82 9.48 1.26 3.51
C GLY A 82 8.99 2.37 4.43
N TYR A 83 9.50 3.57 4.23
CA TYR A 83 9.15 4.78 4.98
C TYR A 83 8.67 5.88 4.02
N LEU A 84 7.60 6.58 4.39
CA LEU A 84 7.01 7.66 3.59
C LEU A 84 6.63 8.84 4.46
N TYR A 85 6.34 9.99 3.84
CA TYR A 85 5.88 11.18 4.57
C TYR A 85 4.37 11.11 4.83
N THR A 86 3.92 11.58 5.99
CA THR A 86 2.48 11.72 6.29
C THR A 86 1.96 13.14 6.14
N THR A 87 2.83 14.08 5.77
CA THR A 87 2.51 15.47 5.47
C THR A 87 3.07 15.86 4.10
N PRO A 88 2.50 16.86 3.42
CA PRO A 88 3.04 17.35 2.16
C PRO A 88 4.52 17.77 2.31
N GLN A 89 5.35 17.34 1.36
CA GLN A 89 6.74 17.76 1.22
C GLN A 89 6.96 18.25 -0.22
N CYS A 90 7.87 19.20 -0.43
CA CYS A 90 8.08 19.82 -1.75
C CYS A 90 8.40 18.83 -2.89
N SER A 91 8.98 17.67 -2.57
CA SER A 91 9.36 16.62 -3.53
C SER A 91 8.42 15.42 -3.56
N ALA A 92 7.36 15.42 -2.75
CA ALA A 92 6.47 14.26 -2.60
C ALA A 92 5.11 14.49 -3.25
N ILE A 93 4.50 13.40 -3.73
CA ILE A 93 3.18 13.36 -4.35
C ILE A 93 2.23 12.47 -3.53
N LEU A 94 0.92 12.68 -3.67
CA LEU A 94 -0.09 11.96 -2.89
C LEU A 94 -0.19 10.50 -3.32
N LEU A 95 -0.20 9.60 -2.34
CA LEU A 95 -0.63 8.21 -2.52
C LEU A 95 -2.06 8.08 -1.97
N TYR A 96 -3.01 7.87 -2.87
CA TYR A 96 -4.42 7.64 -2.52
C TYR A 96 -4.63 6.20 -2.10
N ARG A 97 -5.63 5.97 -1.25
CA ARG A 97 -6.10 4.64 -0.84
C ARG A 97 -7.58 4.50 -1.12
N MET A 98 -7.97 3.38 -1.70
CA MET A 98 -9.36 3.01 -1.90
C MET A 98 -9.63 1.59 -1.45
N PHE A 99 -10.89 1.31 -1.12
CA PHE A 99 -11.35 -0.01 -0.69
C PHE A 99 -12.56 -0.45 -1.51
N GLY A 100 -12.43 -1.58 -2.19
CA GLY A 100 -13.50 -2.22 -2.95
C GLY A 100 -14.22 -3.27 -2.09
N PRO A 101 -15.35 -2.96 -1.42
CA PRO A 101 -15.97 -3.83 -0.43
C PRO A 101 -16.43 -5.18 -1.01
N SER A 102 -16.92 -5.20 -2.25
CA SER A 102 -17.37 -6.44 -2.92
C SER A 102 -16.25 -7.42 -3.21
N ARG A 103 -15.02 -6.91 -3.39
CA ARG A 103 -13.82 -7.72 -3.65
C ARG A 103 -12.98 -7.94 -2.40
N PHE A 104 -13.24 -7.13 -1.36
CA PHE A 104 -12.37 -6.95 -0.21
C PHE A 104 -10.92 -6.70 -0.65
N ASP A 105 -10.76 -5.78 -1.59
CA ASP A 105 -9.47 -5.43 -2.18
C ASP A 105 -9.12 -3.98 -1.87
N ARG A 106 -7.84 -3.70 -1.70
CA ARG A 106 -7.33 -2.35 -1.43
C ARG A 106 -6.45 -1.91 -2.57
N PHE A 107 -6.69 -0.70 -3.01
CA PHE A 107 -5.97 -0.12 -4.14
C PHE A 107 -5.26 1.15 -3.71
N TYR A 108 -4.03 1.32 -4.19
CA TYR A 108 -3.19 2.47 -3.91
C TYR A 108 -2.69 3.05 -5.22
N THR A 109 -2.85 4.34 -5.41
CA THR A 109 -2.47 5.01 -6.66
C THR A 109 -2.03 6.45 -6.44
N ILE A 110 -1.10 6.91 -7.26
CA ILE A 110 -0.74 8.34 -7.36
C ILE A 110 -1.59 9.08 -8.41
N ASN A 111 -2.38 8.35 -9.20
CA ASN A 111 -3.19 8.90 -10.27
C ASN A 111 -4.56 9.34 -9.75
N ASP A 112 -4.76 10.65 -9.62
CA ASP A 112 -6.01 11.24 -9.15
C ASP A 112 -7.20 10.90 -10.08
N ALA A 113 -6.99 10.83 -11.38
CA ALA A 113 -8.03 10.50 -12.35
C ALA A 113 -8.47 9.03 -12.24
N GLU A 114 -7.54 8.13 -11.91
CA GLU A 114 -7.84 6.73 -11.63
C GLU A 114 -8.66 6.59 -10.33
N ARG A 115 -8.25 7.30 -9.27
CA ARG A 115 -9.05 7.38 -8.03
C ARG A 115 -10.47 7.85 -8.32
N GLN A 116 -10.62 8.97 -9.00
CA GLN A 116 -11.93 9.54 -9.33
C GLN A 116 -12.79 8.58 -10.14
N SER A 117 -12.20 7.89 -11.12
CA SER A 117 -12.91 6.94 -11.98
C SER A 117 -13.40 5.72 -11.21
N LEU A 118 -12.57 5.16 -10.32
CA LEU A 118 -12.93 4.03 -9.45
C LEU A 118 -14.06 4.41 -8.48
N VAL A 119 -13.97 5.59 -7.86
CA VAL A 119 -15.01 6.10 -6.96
C VAL A 119 -16.32 6.38 -7.71
N ALA A 120 -16.25 7.02 -8.89
CA ALA A 120 -17.42 7.32 -9.71
C ALA A 120 -18.12 6.06 -10.24
N SER A 121 -17.39 4.96 -10.43
CA SER A 121 -17.97 3.67 -10.80
C SER A 121 -18.80 3.03 -9.68
N GLY A 122 -18.68 3.52 -8.44
CA GLY A 122 -19.33 2.96 -7.26
C GLY A 122 -18.75 1.63 -6.78
N LEU A 123 -17.68 1.16 -7.41
CA LEU A 123 -17.03 -0.12 -7.08
C LEU A 123 -16.07 -0.01 -5.89
N ASP A 124 -15.50 1.18 -5.69
CA ASP A 124 -14.45 1.44 -4.72
C ASP A 124 -14.79 2.68 -3.90
N GLN A 125 -14.55 2.60 -2.60
CA GLN A 125 -14.75 3.69 -1.65
C GLN A 125 -13.44 4.42 -1.46
N ASP A 126 -13.47 5.75 -1.57
CA ASP A 126 -12.33 6.60 -1.23
C ASP A 126 -12.03 6.46 0.27
N GLN A 127 -10.77 6.18 0.62
CA GLN A 127 -10.28 6.11 2.00
C GLN A 127 -9.29 7.23 2.31
N GLY A 128 -9.15 8.20 1.41
CA GLY A 128 -8.29 9.36 1.54
C GLY A 128 -6.83 9.08 1.17
N ILE A 129 -5.93 9.76 1.87
CA ILE A 129 -4.49 9.78 1.60
C ILE A 129 -3.82 8.72 2.49
N ALA A 130 -3.16 7.73 1.89
CA ALA A 130 -2.33 6.76 2.61
C ALA A 130 -0.99 7.36 3.04
N GLY A 131 -0.50 8.35 2.31
CA GLY A 131 0.77 9.01 2.55
C GLY A 131 1.23 9.86 1.37
N TYR A 132 2.47 10.32 1.44
CA TYR A 132 3.15 11.05 0.37
C TYR A 132 4.44 10.33 0.00
N VAL A 133 4.55 9.94 -1.27
CA VAL A 133 5.66 9.17 -1.84
C VAL A 133 6.49 10.06 -2.76
N LEU A 134 7.75 9.70 -3.01
CA LEU A 134 8.53 10.40 -4.02
C LEU A 134 8.05 9.96 -5.42
N PRO A 135 8.05 10.85 -6.42
CA PRO A 135 7.72 10.47 -7.79
C PRO A 135 8.74 9.47 -8.34
N ASN A 136 8.30 8.64 -9.29
CA ASN A 136 9.24 7.82 -10.05
C ASN A 136 10.15 8.73 -10.91
N PRO A 137 11.40 8.34 -11.17
CA PRO A 137 12.31 9.06 -12.06
C PRO A 137 11.78 9.15 -13.50
#